data_AF-A0A820JZ40-F1
#
_entry.id   AF-A0A820JZ40-F1
#
_cell.length_a   1.000
_cell.length_b   1.000
_cell.length_c   1.000
_cell.angle_alpha   90.00
_cell.angle_beta   90.00
_cell.angle_gamma   90.00
#
_symmetry.space_group_name_H-M   'P 1'
#
loop_
_entity.id
_entity.type
_entity.pdbx_description
1 polymer ?
#
loop_
_entity_poly.entity_id
_entity_poly.type
_entity_poly.pdbx_seq_one_letter_code
_entity_poly.pdbx_strand_id
1 'polypeptide(L)'
;LQEDDLIIFVVHHIAFDLSSYKPFLKAFERACWANEYQQSVLAIPQYIDFALYEQALLADTSAESKMNKARRFWANLMHGYDWDKIRHLIPNEDRTDRHHSGRGYSTAFTIDQDVVDAMMLFASTNNVTMFSLSLACYYTFLFKLTNHDDDLCVVSSAANRPEKELQDMI
;
A
#
# COMPACT_ATOMS: atom_id res chain seq x y z
N LEU A 1 32.76 6.98 6.61
CA LEU A 1 31.83 7.79 5.82
C LEU A 1 32.48 9.14 5.61
N GLN A 2 32.80 9.47 4.37
CA GLN A 2 33.19 10.81 3.93
C GLN A 2 31.92 11.64 3.65
N GLU A 3 32.08 12.95 3.44
CA GLU A 3 30.96 13.90 3.27
C GLU A 3 30.03 13.57 2.10
N ASP A 4 30.48 12.78 1.11
CA ASP A 4 29.72 12.42 -0.09
C ASP A 4 29.42 10.91 -0.21
N ASP A 5 29.63 10.13 0.86
CA ASP A 5 29.35 8.69 0.83
C ASP A 5 27.84 8.42 0.82
N LEU A 6 27.36 7.68 -0.19
CA LEU A 6 25.98 7.22 -0.28
C LEU A 6 25.81 5.86 0.41
N ILE A 7 24.83 5.75 1.31
CA ILE A 7 24.40 4.49 1.89
C ILE A 7 23.07 4.08 1.27
N ILE A 8 23.03 2.89 0.67
CA ILE A 8 21.82 2.32 0.09
C ILE A 8 21.41 1.09 0.90
N PHE A 9 20.19 1.10 1.43
CA PHE A 9 19.57 -0.08 2.06
C PHE A 9 18.67 -0.79 1.06
N VAL A 10 18.92 -2.08 0.85
CA VAL A 10 18.08 -2.94 0.02
C VAL A 10 17.56 -4.06 0.91
N VAL A 11 16.25 -4.07 1.14
CA VAL A 11 15.58 -5.05 2.00
C VAL A 11 14.43 -5.66 1.20
N HIS A 12 14.20 -6.97 1.37
CA HIS A 12 13.07 -7.63 0.75
C HIS A 12 11.75 -7.13 1.38
N HIS A 13 10.74 -6.85 0.55
CA HIS A 13 9.48 -6.23 0.99
C HIS A 13 8.70 -7.06 2.04
N ILE A 14 8.97 -8.37 2.13
CA ILE A 14 8.39 -9.24 3.17
C ILE A 14 8.84 -8.85 4.60
N ALA A 15 10.01 -8.24 4.72
CA ALA A 15 10.62 -7.84 5.98
C ALA A 15 10.57 -6.33 6.21
N PHE A 16 10.05 -5.57 5.24
CA PHE A 16 10.05 -4.11 5.28
C PHE A 16 8.93 -3.54 4.40
N ASP A 17 8.10 -2.67 4.96
CA ASP A 17 7.10 -1.93 4.21
C ASP A 17 7.33 -0.41 4.28
N LEU A 18 6.49 0.37 3.61
CA LEU A 18 6.59 1.83 3.60
C LEU A 18 6.43 2.44 5.01
N SER A 19 5.67 1.79 5.88
CA SER A 19 5.46 2.22 7.28
C SER A 19 6.67 1.86 8.16
N SER A 20 7.41 0.79 7.85
CA SER A 20 8.67 0.40 8.51
C SER A 20 9.79 1.43 8.32
N TYR A 21 9.71 2.27 7.28
CA TYR A 21 10.72 3.26 6.95
C TYR A 21 11.00 4.26 8.07
N LYS A 22 9.96 4.88 8.63
CA LYS A 22 10.12 5.91 9.67
C LYS A 22 10.70 5.35 10.97
N PRO A 23 10.19 4.22 11.53
CA PRO A 23 10.80 3.59 12.70
C PRO A 23 12.24 3.15 12.45
N PHE A 24 12.53 2.58 11.27
CA PHE A 24 13.89 2.17 10.89
C PHE A 24 14.86 3.34 10.89
N LEU A 25 14.53 4.46 10.22
CA LEU A 25 15.37 5.64 10.23
C LEU A 25 15.64 6.13 11.65
N LYS A 26 14.61 6.31 12.47
CA LYS A 26 14.78 6.74 13.88
C LYS A 26 15.71 5.81 14.66
N ALA A 27 15.60 4.50 14.46
CA ALA A 27 16.48 3.53 15.11
C ALA A 27 17.93 3.63 14.61
N PHE A 28 18.11 3.79 13.30
CA PHE A 28 19.41 3.96 12.67
C PHE A 28 20.12 5.23 13.14
N GLU A 29 19.43 6.37 13.14
CA GLU A 29 19.97 7.66 13.60
C GLU A 29 20.44 7.59 15.06
N ARG A 30 19.64 6.97 15.94
CA ARG A 30 20.01 6.76 17.35
C ARG A 30 21.27 5.89 17.49
N ALA A 31 21.31 4.77 16.76
CA ALA A 31 22.45 3.86 16.81
C ALA A 31 23.75 4.52 16.33
N CYS A 32 23.67 5.39 15.30
CA CYS A 32 24.84 6.06 14.73
C CYS A 32 25.35 7.24 15.57
N TRP A 33 24.46 8.06 16.14
CA TRP A 33 24.86 9.34 16.73
C TRP A 33 24.69 9.47 18.24
N ALA A 34 23.78 8.73 18.86
CA ALA A 34 23.60 8.84 20.29
C ALA A 34 24.68 8.05 21.07
N ASN A 35 25.37 7.10 20.42
CA ASN A 35 26.19 6.06 21.06
C ASN A 35 25.47 5.33 22.22
N GLU A 36 24.15 5.53 22.30
CA GLU A 36 23.21 4.88 23.17
C GLU A 36 22.68 3.70 22.38
N TYR A 37 23.41 2.58 22.38
CA TYR A 37 22.75 1.29 22.19
C TYR A 37 21.98 0.99 23.48
N GLN A 38 20.96 1.79 23.76
CA GLN A 38 19.88 1.30 24.59
C GLN A 38 19.13 0.36 23.67
N GLN A 39 19.34 -0.94 23.86
CA GLN A 39 18.40 -1.96 23.41
C GLN A 39 17.06 -1.44 23.91
N SER A 40 16.28 -0.83 23.01
CA SER A 40 15.00 -0.30 23.40
C SER A 40 14.21 -1.57 23.69
N VAL A 41 14.18 -1.97 24.95
CA VAL A 41 13.18 -2.88 25.51
C VAL A 41 11.88 -2.07 25.54
N LEU A 42 11.54 -1.47 24.40
CA LEU A 42 10.20 -1.00 24.18
C LEU A 42 9.40 -2.29 24.03
N ALA A 43 8.39 -2.42 24.88
CA ALA A 43 7.33 -3.40 24.80
C ALA A 43 6.48 -3.18 23.52
N ILE A 44 7.14 -2.94 22.37
CA ILE A 44 6.54 -2.91 21.05
C ILE A 44 6.38 -4.38 20.65
N PRO A 45 5.15 -4.83 20.35
CA PRO A 45 4.91 -6.15 19.79
C PRO A 45 5.85 -6.38 18.61
N GLN A 46 6.57 -7.50 18.63
CA GLN A 46 7.36 -7.91 17.48
C GLN A 46 6.41 -8.42 16.39
N TYR A 47 6.88 -8.42 15.13
CA TYR A 47 6.06 -8.93 14.02
C TYR A 47 5.55 -10.35 14.28
N ILE A 48 6.34 -11.18 14.98
CA ILE A 48 5.92 -12.54 15.37
C ILE A 48 4.71 -12.53 16.31
N ASP A 49 4.62 -11.58 17.23
CA ASP A 49 3.49 -11.45 18.15
C ASP A 49 2.22 -11.08 17.38
N PHE A 50 2.35 -10.17 16.41
CA PHE A 50 1.26 -9.81 15.51
C PHE A 50 0.84 -10.99 14.62
N ALA A 51 1.79 -11.76 14.08
CA ALA A 51 1.49 -12.92 13.25
C ALA A 51 0.75 -14.02 14.01
N LEU A 52 1.13 -14.28 15.27
CA LEU A 52 0.44 -15.21 16.16
C LEU A 52 -0.97 -14.71 16.51
N TYR A 53 -1.12 -13.41 16.76
CA TYR A 53 -2.43 -12.78 16.97
C TYR A 53 -3.35 -12.93 15.75
N GLU A 54 -2.86 -12.63 14.54
CA GLU A 54 -3.62 -12.82 13.30
C GLU A 54 -3.98 -14.29 13.08
N GLN A 55 -3.06 -15.22 13.35
CA GLN A 55 -3.35 -16.65 13.24
C GLN A 55 -4.49 -17.09 14.18
N ALA A 56 -4.52 -16.57 15.41
CA ALA A 56 -5.61 -16.84 16.35
C ALA A 56 -6.94 -16.27 15.85
N LEU A 57 -6.95 -15.07 15.27
CA LEU A 57 -8.15 -14.50 14.63
C LEU A 57 -8.65 -15.33 13.44
N LEU A 58 -7.72 -15.89 12.65
CA LEU A 58 -8.03 -16.74 11.50
C LEU A 58 -8.58 -18.11 11.91
N ALA A 59 -8.27 -18.57 13.12
CA ALA A 59 -8.76 -19.85 13.64
C ALA A 59 -10.25 -19.82 14.02
N ASP A 60 -10.87 -18.63 14.17
CA ASP A 60 -12.31 -18.51 14.40
C ASP A 60 -13.10 -18.81 13.12
N THR A 61 -13.60 -20.04 13.04
CA THR A 61 -14.41 -20.55 11.92
C THR A 61 -15.88 -20.15 12.00
N SER A 62 -16.30 -19.35 12.99
CA SER A 62 -17.68 -18.91 13.11
C SER A 62 -18.08 -17.99 11.95
N ALA A 63 -19.34 -18.08 11.52
CA ALA A 63 -19.87 -17.19 10.47
C ALA A 63 -19.89 -15.70 10.91
N GLU A 64 -19.85 -15.46 12.22
CA GLU A 64 -19.84 -14.13 12.82
C GLU A 64 -18.44 -13.52 12.93
N SER A 65 -17.38 -14.31 12.71
CA SER A 65 -16.01 -13.84 12.78
C SER A 65 -15.76 -12.72 11.77
N LYS A 66 -14.98 -11.70 12.19
CA LYS A 66 -14.65 -10.55 11.33
C LYS A 66 -14.02 -11.00 10.01
N MET A 67 -13.16 -12.02 10.05
CA MET A 67 -12.50 -12.58 8.88
C MET A 67 -13.50 -13.22 7.92
N ASN A 68 -14.43 -14.06 8.42
CA ASN A 68 -15.39 -14.71 7.54
C ASN A 68 -16.39 -13.72 6.93
N LYS A 69 -16.75 -12.65 7.66
CA LYS A 69 -17.52 -11.53 7.11
C LYS A 69 -16.76 -10.83 5.98
N ALA A 70 -15.48 -10.50 6.17
CA ALA A 70 -14.64 -9.88 5.15
C ALA A 70 -14.47 -10.78 3.92
N ARG A 71 -14.22 -12.09 4.12
CA ARG A 71 -14.12 -13.08 3.03
C ARG A 71 -15.41 -13.13 2.21
N ARG A 72 -16.57 -13.21 2.86
CA ARG A 72 -17.87 -13.22 2.17
C ARG A 72 -18.12 -11.92 1.41
N PHE A 73 -17.78 -10.78 2.02
CA PHE A 73 -17.88 -9.48 1.34
C PHE A 73 -17.07 -9.47 0.04
N TRP A 74 -15.79 -9.83 0.09
CA TRP A 74 -14.93 -9.83 -1.10
C TRP A 74 -15.33 -10.88 -2.12
N ALA A 75 -15.70 -12.08 -1.69
CA ALA A 75 -16.18 -13.14 -2.59
C ALA A 75 -17.43 -12.70 -3.35
N ASN A 76 -18.36 -12.02 -2.66
CA ASN A 76 -19.59 -11.50 -3.29
C ASN A 76 -19.29 -10.29 -4.20
N LEU A 77 -18.44 -9.36 -3.75
CA LEU A 77 -18.09 -8.16 -4.51
C LEU A 77 -17.40 -8.51 -5.83
N MET A 78 -16.50 -9.51 -5.80
CA MET A 78 -15.74 -9.96 -6.97
C MET A 78 -16.44 -11.08 -7.75
N HIS A 79 -17.65 -11.47 -7.35
CA HIS A 79 -18.37 -12.55 -8.03
C HIS A 79 -18.75 -12.13 -9.44
N GLY A 80 -18.27 -12.88 -10.44
CA GLY A 80 -18.55 -12.60 -11.84
C GLY A 80 -17.68 -11.51 -12.47
N TYR A 81 -16.66 -11.01 -11.76
CA TYR A 81 -15.67 -10.12 -12.35
C TYR A 81 -14.87 -10.86 -13.43
N ASP A 82 -14.77 -10.27 -14.62
CA ASP A 82 -14.04 -10.83 -15.74
C ASP A 82 -12.54 -10.51 -15.62
N TRP A 83 -11.79 -11.45 -15.05
CA TRP A 83 -10.36 -11.32 -14.82
C TRP A 83 -9.52 -11.27 -16.10
N ASP A 84 -10.05 -11.72 -17.24
CA ASP A 84 -9.31 -11.70 -18.50
C ASP A 84 -9.29 -10.28 -19.12
N LYS A 85 -10.22 -9.38 -18.75
CA LYS A 85 -10.22 -7.96 -19.18
C LYS A 85 -8.93 -7.22 -18.83
N ILE A 86 -8.28 -7.57 -17.72
CA ILE A 86 -7.06 -6.92 -17.23
C ILE A 86 -5.93 -6.99 -18.28
N ARG A 87 -5.92 -8.04 -19.12
CA ARG A 87 -4.88 -8.25 -20.14
C ARG A 87 -4.97 -7.27 -21.31
N HIS A 88 -6.10 -6.59 -21.48
CA HIS A 88 -6.39 -5.73 -22.62
C HIS A 88 -6.35 -4.23 -22.28
N LEU A 89 -6.08 -3.87 -21.02
CA LEU A 89 -6.07 -2.47 -20.57
C LEU A 89 -4.95 -1.63 -21.18
N ILE A 90 -3.84 -2.25 -21.61
CA ILE A 90 -2.69 -1.55 -22.17
C ILE A 90 -2.64 -1.80 -23.69
N PRO A 91 -2.87 -0.77 -24.53
CA PRO A 91 -2.70 -0.89 -25.97
C PRO A 91 -1.27 -1.34 -26.30
N ASN A 92 -1.14 -2.34 -27.18
CA ASN A 92 0.13 -2.84 -27.72
C ASN A 92 1.04 -3.66 -26.77
N GLU A 93 0.53 -4.16 -25.65
CA GLU A 93 1.29 -5.13 -24.83
C GLU A 93 0.83 -6.56 -25.15
N ASP A 94 1.63 -7.31 -25.92
CA ASP A 94 1.40 -8.74 -26.15
C ASP A 94 1.78 -9.52 -24.89
N ARG A 95 0.80 -9.69 -23.98
CA ARG A 95 0.96 -10.39 -22.69
C ARG A 95 0.77 -11.91 -22.82
N THR A 96 1.21 -12.48 -23.94
CA THR A 96 1.13 -13.93 -24.19
C THR A 96 2.03 -14.76 -23.28
N ASP A 97 3.07 -14.14 -22.69
CA ASP A 97 3.92 -14.81 -21.70
C ASP A 97 3.27 -14.78 -20.30
N ARG A 98 3.06 -15.97 -19.72
CA ARG A 98 2.55 -16.14 -18.35
C ARG A 98 3.62 -15.85 -17.29
N HIS A 99 4.88 -15.64 -17.70
CA HIS A 99 5.98 -15.33 -16.80
C HIS A 99 6.08 -13.82 -16.53
N HIS A 100 5.85 -13.44 -15.28
CA HIS A 100 6.11 -12.08 -14.81
C HIS A 100 7.62 -11.84 -14.81
N SER A 101 8.10 -11.06 -15.77
CA SER A 101 9.55 -10.76 -15.91
C SER A 101 10.10 -9.90 -14.76
N GLY A 102 9.24 -9.27 -13.97
CA GLY A 102 9.60 -8.31 -12.92
C GLY A 102 10.21 -7.01 -13.45
N ARG A 103 10.32 -6.85 -14.78
CA ARG A 103 10.83 -5.62 -15.40
C ARG A 103 9.73 -4.57 -15.42
N GLY A 104 10.07 -3.37 -14.99
CA GLY A 104 9.19 -2.22 -15.03
C GLY A 104 9.99 -0.93 -15.23
N TYR A 105 9.29 0.14 -15.54
CA TYR A 105 9.84 1.48 -15.61
C TYR A 105 8.97 2.41 -14.75
N SER A 106 9.58 3.44 -14.19
CA SER A 106 8.89 4.45 -13.40
C SER A 106 9.09 5.81 -14.02
N THR A 107 7.98 6.50 -14.30
CA THR A 107 7.98 7.89 -14.76
C THR A 107 7.45 8.76 -13.63
N ALA A 108 8.27 9.72 -13.20
CA ALA A 108 7.80 10.76 -12.29
C ALA A 108 7.17 11.90 -13.10
N PHE A 109 6.09 12.46 -12.58
CA PHE A 109 5.48 13.68 -13.10
C PHE A 109 5.04 14.56 -11.92
N THR A 110 4.85 15.84 -12.19
CA THR A 110 4.42 16.82 -11.19
C THR A 110 3.10 17.42 -11.63
N ILE A 111 2.25 17.73 -10.65
CA ILE A 111 0.99 18.44 -10.86
C ILE A 111 1.21 19.87 -10.39
N ASP A 112 0.80 20.84 -11.20
CA ASP A 112 0.94 22.26 -10.88
C ASP A 112 0.19 22.61 -9.58
N GLN A 113 0.76 23.54 -8.82
CA GLN A 113 0.28 23.86 -7.47
C GLN A 113 -1.17 24.39 -7.48
N ASP A 114 -1.56 25.16 -8.49
CA ASP A 114 -2.92 25.67 -8.67
C ASP A 114 -3.95 24.55 -8.81
N VAL A 115 -3.60 23.47 -9.51
CA VAL A 115 -4.44 22.26 -9.63
C VAL A 115 -4.55 21.56 -8.28
N VAL A 116 -3.44 21.41 -7.55
CA VAL A 116 -3.45 20.79 -6.22
C VAL A 116 -4.31 21.59 -5.25
N ASP A 117 -4.21 22.91 -5.24
CA ASP A 117 -5.01 23.80 -4.40
C ASP A 117 -6.50 23.69 -4.72
N ALA A 118 -6.85 23.66 -6.01
CA ALA A 118 -8.23 23.46 -6.45
C ALA A 118 -8.77 22.08 -6.02
N MET A 119 -7.97 21.03 -6.10
CA MET A 119 -8.34 19.68 -5.63
C MET A 119 -8.54 19.65 -4.12
N MET A 120 -7.68 20.30 -3.33
CA MET A 120 -7.82 20.37 -1.87
C MET A 120 -9.10 21.12 -1.46
N LEU A 121 -9.42 22.21 -2.15
CA LEU A 121 -10.67 22.94 -1.94
C LEU A 121 -11.89 22.10 -2.32
N PHE A 122 -11.83 21.39 -3.45
CA PHE A 122 -12.91 20.49 -3.86
C PHE A 122 -13.12 19.36 -2.84
N ALA A 123 -12.04 18.72 -2.41
CA ALA A 123 -12.09 17.62 -1.46
C ALA A 123 -12.72 18.04 -0.13
N SER A 124 -12.27 19.17 0.42
CA SER A 124 -12.81 19.72 1.68
C SER A 124 -14.28 20.15 1.56
N THR A 125 -14.65 20.80 0.44
CA THR A 125 -16.04 21.26 0.21
C THR A 125 -17.02 20.09 0.06
N ASN A 126 -16.58 18.97 -0.50
CA ASN A 126 -17.42 17.79 -0.75
C ASN A 126 -17.27 16.68 0.29
N ASN A 127 -16.55 16.92 1.40
CA ASN A 127 -16.26 15.92 2.44
C ASN A 127 -15.67 14.60 1.89
N VAL A 128 -14.82 14.69 0.87
CA VAL A 128 -14.07 13.55 0.33
C VAL A 128 -12.59 13.67 0.67
N THR A 129 -11.91 12.54 0.80
CA THR A 129 -10.46 12.57 1.02
C THR A 129 -9.72 12.87 -0.28
N MET A 130 -8.51 13.44 -0.17
CA MET A 130 -7.64 13.64 -1.33
C MET A 130 -7.33 12.31 -2.04
N PHE A 131 -7.22 11.22 -1.28
CA PHE A 131 -7.07 9.88 -1.83
C PHE A 131 -8.27 9.46 -2.68
N SER A 132 -9.49 9.61 -2.16
CA SER A 132 -10.72 9.26 -2.89
C SER A 132 -10.90 10.10 -4.15
N LEU A 133 -10.57 11.40 -4.08
CA LEU A 133 -10.61 12.30 -5.24
C LEU A 133 -9.60 11.87 -6.32
N SER A 134 -8.34 11.65 -5.94
CA SER A 134 -7.30 11.18 -6.86
C SER A 134 -7.62 9.81 -7.46
N LEU A 135 -8.19 8.90 -6.67
CA LEU A 135 -8.65 7.60 -7.14
C LEU A 135 -9.79 7.74 -8.15
N ALA A 136 -10.75 8.63 -7.94
CA ALA A 136 -11.81 8.92 -8.91
C ALA A 136 -11.26 9.54 -10.21
N CYS A 137 -10.27 10.44 -10.12
CA CYS A 137 -9.55 10.94 -11.29
C CYS A 137 -8.85 9.80 -12.04
N TYR A 138 -8.24 8.86 -11.33
CA TYR A 138 -7.58 7.71 -11.93
C TYR A 138 -8.55 6.75 -12.61
N TYR A 139 -9.70 6.43 -11.98
CA TYR A 139 -10.79 5.68 -12.62
C TYR A 139 -11.31 6.39 -13.87
N THR A 140 -11.46 7.72 -13.83
CA THR A 140 -11.89 8.51 -15.00
C THR A 140 -10.86 8.46 -16.12
N PHE A 141 -9.57 8.47 -15.79
CA PHE A 141 -8.49 8.30 -16.76
C PHE A 141 -8.54 6.91 -17.40
N LEU A 142 -8.64 5.85 -16.59
CA LEU A 142 -8.75 4.48 -17.08
C LEU A 142 -9.98 4.29 -17.95
N PHE A 143 -11.14 4.77 -17.53
CA PHE A 143 -12.38 4.74 -18.30
C PHE A 143 -12.21 5.33 -19.71
N LYS A 144 -11.51 6.48 -19.84
CA LYS A 144 -11.22 7.07 -21.15
C LYS A 144 -10.20 6.24 -21.94
N LEU A 145 -9.20 5.66 -21.28
CA LEU A 145 -8.16 4.86 -21.90
C LEU A 145 -8.70 3.53 -22.45
N THR A 146 -9.67 2.93 -21.77
CA THR A 146 -10.24 1.60 -22.07
C THR A 146 -11.48 1.66 -22.97
N ASN A 147 -11.69 2.78 -23.66
CA ASN A 147 -12.87 3.00 -24.50
C ASN A 147 -14.21 2.86 -23.73
N HIS A 148 -14.27 3.49 -22.56
CA HIS A 148 -15.46 3.60 -21.71
C HIS A 148 -15.88 2.30 -21.01
N ASP A 149 -14.93 1.42 -20.64
CA ASP A 149 -15.20 0.27 -19.77
C ASP A 149 -15.56 0.75 -18.36
N ASP A 150 -16.74 0.39 -17.88
CA ASP A 150 -17.30 0.80 -16.59
C ASP A 150 -17.04 -0.22 -15.46
N ASP A 151 -16.42 -1.37 -15.77
CA ASP A 151 -16.12 -2.46 -14.83
C ASP A 151 -14.61 -2.56 -14.56
N LEU A 152 -14.07 -1.52 -13.92
CA LEU A 152 -12.64 -1.36 -13.63
C LEU A 152 -12.30 -1.77 -12.20
N CYS A 153 -11.21 -2.54 -12.04
CA CYS A 153 -10.68 -2.91 -10.73
C CYS A 153 -9.29 -2.29 -10.51
N VAL A 154 -9.17 -1.41 -9.51
CA VAL A 154 -7.89 -0.82 -9.08
C VAL A 154 -7.55 -1.29 -7.67
N VAL A 155 -6.34 -1.82 -7.51
CA VAL A 155 -5.80 -2.21 -6.20
C VAL A 155 -5.11 -1.01 -5.55
N SER A 156 -5.37 -0.81 -4.27
CA SER A 156 -4.63 0.14 -3.43
C SER A 156 -4.06 -0.57 -2.22
N SER A 157 -2.86 -0.18 -1.81
CA SER A 157 -2.27 -0.61 -0.54
C SER A 157 -2.84 0.18 0.64
N ALA A 158 -3.01 -0.46 1.78
CA ALA A 158 -3.26 0.18 3.06
C ALA A 158 -2.13 -0.17 4.03
N ALA A 159 -1.80 0.72 4.96
CA ALA A 159 -0.73 0.48 5.94
C ALA A 159 -1.02 -0.69 6.90
N ASN A 160 -2.30 -1.04 7.08
CA ASN A 160 -2.77 -2.16 7.89
C ASN A 160 -2.25 -2.18 9.36
N ARG A 161 -2.04 -1.00 9.95
CA ARG A 161 -1.59 -0.81 11.34
C ARG A 161 -2.64 0.00 12.12
N PRO A 162 -3.79 -0.60 12.47
CA PRO A 162 -4.90 0.13 13.10
C PRO A 162 -4.58 0.52 14.54
N GLU A 163 -3.81 -0.31 15.25
CA GLU A 163 -3.44 -0.10 16.64
C GLU A 163 -2.15 0.73 16.74
N LYS A 164 -2.07 1.57 17.78
CA LYS A 164 -0.94 2.48 17.98
C LYS A 164 0.37 1.72 18.19
N GLU A 165 0.28 0.59 18.87
CA GLU A 165 1.38 -0.31 19.20
C GLU A 165 2.04 -0.90 17.94
N LEU A 166 1.32 -0.96 16.81
CA LEU A 166 1.84 -1.47 15.54
C LEU A 166 2.53 -0.39 14.70
N GLN A 167 2.40 0.88 15.04
CA GLN A 167 2.92 1.98 14.22
C GLN A 167 4.45 2.10 14.25
N ASP A 168 5.07 1.68 15.37
CA ASP A 168 6.52 1.76 15.57
C ASP A 168 7.25 0.43 15.27
N MET A 169 6.54 -0.58 14.77
CA MET A 169 7.15 -1.85 14.34
C MET A 169 7.88 -1.68 13.02
N ILE A 170 9.07 -2.29 12.90
CA ILE A 170 9.81 -2.40 11.63
C ILE A 170 9.39 -3.69 10.95
#